data_AF-A0A3M1N4L9-F1
#
_entry.id   AF-A0A3M1N4L9-F1
#
_cell.length_a   1.000
_cell.length_b   1.000
_cell.length_c   1.000
_cell.angle_alpha   90.00
_cell.angle_beta   90.00
_cell.angle_gamma   90.00
#
_symmetry.space_group_name_H-M   'P 1'
#
loop_
_entity.id
_entity.type
_entity.pdbx_description
1 polymer ?
#
loop_
_entity_poly.entity_id
_entity_poly.type
_entity_poly.pdbx_seq_one_letter_code
_entity_poly.pdbx_strand_id
1 'polypeptide(L)'
;IPLHDFNSGIKAYKAHAAKAIELYGEMHRYIPYLVKSAGFTRIGEKVVTHYPRKYGYSKFGWERFIYGFLDLLTVSFLVRFGRRPMHLFGSLGILAFLVGLTTVGWLIYDKLHQLALYGSVRREVYQQPLFYLGLASALIGVQLFLAGFLGELFLRQNPHKHTYTILSEL
;
A
#
# COMPACT_ATOMS: atom_id res chain seq x y z
N ILE A 1 -12.72 12.81 7.84
CA ILE A 1 -14.18 12.94 8.13
C ILE A 1 -14.27 12.93 9.64
N PRO A 2 -14.86 13.95 10.29
CA PRO A 2 -15.03 13.92 11.74
C PRO A 2 -16.19 12.98 12.08
N LEU A 3 -15.89 11.70 12.28
CA LEU A 3 -16.78 10.69 12.84
C LEU A 3 -16.11 10.14 14.10
N HIS A 4 -16.86 9.96 15.18
CA HIS A 4 -16.31 9.39 16.41
C HIS A 4 -16.30 7.88 16.33
N ASP A 5 -17.34 7.26 15.75
CA ASP A 5 -17.43 5.81 15.57
C ASP A 5 -17.56 5.41 14.08
N PHE A 6 -16.48 4.86 13.53
CA PHE A 6 -16.47 4.27 12.18
C PHE A 6 -16.99 2.83 12.13
N ASN A 7 -16.99 2.14 13.28
CA ASN A 7 -17.18 0.70 13.38
C ASN A 7 -18.53 0.33 14.02
N SER A 8 -19.43 1.31 14.18
CA SER A 8 -20.80 1.04 14.56
C SER A 8 -21.44 0.00 13.62
N GLY A 9 -22.19 -0.93 14.21
CA GLY A 9 -22.87 -1.99 13.48
C GLY A 9 -24.08 -1.52 12.67
N ILE A 10 -24.56 -0.30 12.90
CA ILE A 10 -25.71 0.28 12.19
C ILE A 10 -25.19 1.37 11.28
N LYS A 11 -25.37 1.20 9.97
CA LYS A 11 -25.01 2.19 8.96
C LYS A 11 -26.12 2.28 7.93
N ALA A 12 -26.57 3.48 7.60
CA ALA A 12 -27.63 3.73 6.62
C ALA A 12 -27.10 4.63 5.51
N TYR A 13 -27.30 4.21 4.25
CA TYR A 13 -26.86 4.94 3.07
C TYR A 13 -27.99 5.02 2.03
N LYS A 14 -28.00 6.09 1.25
CA LYS A 14 -28.85 6.15 0.05
C LYS A 14 -28.39 5.09 -0.96
N ALA A 15 -29.33 4.55 -1.72
CA ALA A 15 -29.06 3.47 -2.68
C ALA A 15 -27.92 3.80 -3.66
N HIS A 16 -27.84 5.05 -4.16
CA HIS A 16 -26.75 5.47 -5.05
C HIS A 16 -25.38 5.50 -4.35
N ALA A 17 -25.30 5.89 -3.08
CA ALA A 17 -24.04 5.91 -2.34
C ALA A 17 -23.55 4.48 -2.03
N ALA A 18 -24.47 3.58 -1.71
CA ALA A 18 -24.15 2.17 -1.50
C ALA A 18 -23.71 1.46 -2.80
N LYS A 19 -24.31 1.81 -3.94
CA LYS A 19 -23.95 1.24 -5.26
C LYS A 19 -22.66 1.83 -5.86
N ALA A 20 -22.22 3.00 -5.37
CA ALA A 20 -21.01 3.67 -5.85
C ALA A 20 -19.72 3.14 -5.21
N ILE A 21 -19.82 2.31 -4.17
CA ILE A 21 -18.69 1.69 -3.48
C ILE A 21 -18.67 0.19 -3.74
N GLU A 22 -17.46 -0.36 -3.85
CA GLU A 22 -17.26 -1.80 -3.92
C GLU A 22 -16.70 -2.29 -2.59
N LEU A 23 -17.29 -3.37 -2.06
CA LEU A 23 -16.85 -3.97 -0.81
C LEU A 23 -16.15 -5.29 -1.10
N TYR A 24 -14.92 -5.41 -0.61
CA TYR A 24 -14.13 -6.64 -0.68
C TYR A 24 -13.56 -6.98 0.71
N GLY A 25 -13.73 -8.23 1.14
CA GLY A 25 -13.25 -8.70 2.45
C GLY A 25 -13.72 -7.84 3.63
N GLU A 26 -12.77 -7.38 4.45
CA GLU A 26 -13.01 -6.60 5.68
C GLU A 26 -13.30 -5.10 5.42
N MET A 27 -13.47 -4.68 4.16
CA MET A 27 -13.78 -3.29 3.77
C MET A 27 -15.11 -2.74 4.35
N HIS A 28 -16.01 -3.60 4.82
CA HIS A 28 -17.28 -3.20 5.42
C HIS A 28 -17.12 -2.28 6.66
N ARG A 29 -15.96 -2.35 7.33
CA ARG A 29 -15.61 -1.46 8.43
C ARG A 29 -15.35 -0.03 7.94
N TYR A 30 -14.78 0.09 6.75
CA TYR A 30 -14.32 1.34 6.14
C TYR A 30 -15.32 1.98 5.17
N ILE A 31 -16.58 1.52 5.17
CA ILE A 31 -17.64 2.09 4.31
C ILE A 31 -17.68 3.63 4.34
N PRO A 32 -17.67 4.32 5.51
CA PRO A 32 -17.70 5.78 5.53
C PRO A 32 -16.53 6.42 4.77
N TYR A 33 -15.34 5.80 4.85
CA TYR A 33 -14.15 6.25 4.11
C TYR A 33 -14.28 6.01 2.61
N LEU A 34 -14.77 4.84 2.20
CA LEU A 34 -14.98 4.50 0.79
C LEU A 34 -16.01 5.42 0.14
N VAL A 35 -17.12 5.68 0.84
CA VAL A 35 -18.16 6.62 0.40
C VAL A 35 -17.59 8.04 0.25
N LYS A 36 -16.76 8.50 1.19
CA LYS A 36 -16.07 9.79 1.05
C LYS A 36 -15.11 9.81 -0.14
N SER A 37 -14.35 8.73 -0.34
CA SER A 37 -13.42 8.59 -1.46
C SER A 37 -14.13 8.52 -2.81
N ALA A 38 -15.39 8.07 -2.84
CA ALA A 38 -16.26 8.09 -4.02
C ALA A 38 -16.85 9.48 -4.32
N GLY A 39 -16.59 10.49 -3.48
CA GLY A 39 -16.99 11.88 -3.70
C GLY A 39 -18.16 12.37 -2.83
N PHE A 40 -18.77 11.50 -2.03
CA PHE A 40 -19.89 11.90 -1.18
C PHE A 40 -19.42 12.78 -0.02
N THR A 41 -20.04 13.94 0.14
CA THR A 41 -19.68 14.94 1.15
C THR A 41 -20.59 14.91 2.38
N ARG A 42 -21.86 14.53 2.20
CA ARG A 42 -22.91 14.50 3.25
C ARG A 42 -22.84 13.22 4.06
N ILE A 43 -21.84 13.12 4.93
CA ILE A 43 -21.63 12.00 5.85
C ILE A 43 -21.70 12.55 7.27
N GLY A 44 -22.55 11.96 8.10
CA GLY A 44 -22.76 12.39 9.48
C GLY A 44 -22.98 11.21 10.42
N GLU A 45 -22.96 11.50 11.72
CA GLU A 45 -23.16 10.54 12.79
C GLU A 45 -24.47 10.84 13.51
N LYS A 46 -25.22 9.80 13.87
CA LYS A 46 -26.42 9.91 14.70
C LYS A 46 -26.21 9.04 15.93
N VAL A 47 -26.35 9.65 17.10
CA VAL A 47 -26.28 8.93 18.38
C VAL A 47 -27.37 7.85 18.42
N VAL A 48 -26.96 6.62 18.68
CA VAL A 48 -27.83 5.46 18.84
C VAL A 48 -27.55 4.79 20.18
N THR A 49 -28.59 4.31 20.83
CA THR A 49 -28.47 3.59 22.10
C THR A 49 -28.12 2.13 21.83
N HIS A 50 -26.92 1.71 22.24
CA HIS A 50 -26.52 0.31 22.18
C HIS A 50 -26.95 -0.43 23.46
N TYR A 51 -27.72 -1.50 23.29
CA TYR A 51 -28.10 -2.37 24.40
C TYR A 51 -27.06 -3.46 24.62
N PRO A 52 -26.84 -3.88 25.88
CA PRO A 52 -25.93 -4.99 26.18
C PRO A 52 -26.43 -6.28 25.51
N ARG A 53 -25.47 -7.06 25.01
CA ARG A 53 -25.74 -8.38 24.44
C ARG A 53 -26.32 -9.29 25.52
N LYS A 54 -27.50 -9.87 25.26
CA LYS A 54 -28.19 -10.77 26.20
C LYS A 54 -27.68 -12.22 26.18
N TYR A 55 -27.12 -12.68 25.05
CA TYR A 55 -26.73 -14.08 24.86
C TYR A 55 -25.42 -14.22 24.05
N GLY A 56 -24.60 -15.23 24.39
CA GLY A 56 -23.36 -15.57 23.69
C GLY A 56 -22.15 -14.70 24.07
N TYR A 57 -20.95 -15.09 23.61
CA TYR A 57 -19.68 -14.39 23.89
C TYR A 57 -19.16 -13.64 22.66
N SER A 58 -18.33 -12.61 22.89
CA SER A 58 -17.67 -11.87 21.82
C SER A 58 -16.72 -12.79 21.06
N LYS A 59 -16.87 -12.87 19.73
CA LYS A 59 -15.90 -13.53 18.85
C LYS A 59 -14.67 -12.66 18.56
N PHE A 60 -14.62 -11.46 19.14
CA PHE A 60 -13.55 -10.51 18.94
C PHE A 60 -12.55 -10.62 20.10
N GLY A 61 -11.37 -11.17 19.81
CA GLY A 61 -10.21 -11.21 20.70
C GLY A 61 -9.11 -10.22 20.31
N TRP A 62 -7.94 -10.33 20.94
CA TRP A 62 -6.77 -9.48 20.70
C TRP A 62 -6.29 -9.49 19.24
N GLU A 63 -6.47 -10.61 18.55
CA GLU A 63 -6.19 -10.78 17.13
C GLU A 63 -6.86 -9.72 16.25
N ARG A 64 -8.03 -9.21 16.67
CA ARG A 64 -8.76 -8.16 15.95
C ARG A 64 -7.95 -6.88 15.81
N PHE A 65 -7.10 -6.54 16.77
CA PHE A 65 -6.29 -5.32 16.68
C PHE A 65 -5.23 -5.44 15.60
N ILE A 66 -4.59 -6.60 15.49
CA ILE A 66 -3.57 -6.88 14.47
C ILE A 66 -4.23 -6.94 13.09
N TYR A 67 -5.28 -7.76 12.94
CA TYR A 67 -5.98 -7.87 11.66
C TYR A 67 -6.64 -6.55 11.25
N GLY A 68 -7.26 -5.82 12.18
CA GLY A 68 -7.85 -4.51 11.90
C GLY A 68 -6.85 -3.48 11.39
N PHE A 69 -5.63 -3.47 11.95
CA PHE A 69 -4.54 -2.62 11.45
C PHE A 69 -4.06 -3.05 10.05
N LEU A 70 -3.85 -4.34 9.83
CA LEU A 70 -3.48 -4.88 8.51
C LEU A 70 -4.56 -4.62 7.45
N ASP A 71 -5.84 -4.73 7.84
CA ASP A 71 -6.99 -4.41 7.00
C ASP A 71 -6.97 -2.92 6.61
N LEU A 72 -6.70 -2.02 7.56
CA LEU A 72 -6.62 -0.59 7.28
C LEU A 72 -5.49 -0.27 6.30
N LEU A 73 -4.31 -0.86 6.51
CA LEU A 73 -3.18 -0.72 5.58
C LEU A 73 -3.57 -1.20 4.19
N THR A 74 -4.22 -2.37 4.10
CA THR A 74 -4.66 -2.95 2.83
C THR A 74 -5.67 -2.06 2.12
N VAL A 75 -6.70 -1.58 2.82
CA VAL A 75 -7.72 -0.70 2.23
C VAL A 75 -7.14 0.65 1.83
N SER A 76 -6.30 1.24 2.67
CA SER A 76 -5.62 2.51 2.35
C SER A 76 -4.71 2.35 1.14
N PHE A 77 -4.01 1.22 1.06
CA PHE A 77 -3.15 0.88 -0.06
C PHE A 77 -3.95 0.70 -1.36
N LEU A 78 -5.02 -0.08 -1.34
CA LEU A 78 -5.89 -0.31 -2.51
C LEU A 78 -6.54 0.98 -3.00
N VAL A 79 -7.06 1.81 -2.10
CA VAL A 79 -7.72 3.07 -2.46
C VAL A 79 -6.72 4.07 -3.06
N ARG A 80 -5.49 4.15 -2.51
CA ARG A 80 -4.48 5.13 -2.95
C ARG A 80 -3.67 4.67 -4.16
N PHE A 81 -3.26 3.40 -4.20
CA PHE A 81 -2.31 2.86 -5.17
C PHE A 81 -2.90 1.85 -6.14
N GLY A 82 -4.10 1.32 -5.85
CA GLY A 82 -4.78 0.36 -6.72
C GLY A 82 -5.16 0.88 -8.11
N ARG A 83 -5.03 2.19 -8.37
CA ARG A 83 -5.24 2.77 -9.72
C ARG A 83 -3.96 2.88 -10.55
N ARG A 84 -2.78 2.96 -9.91
CA ARG A 84 -1.48 3.24 -10.55
C ARG A 84 -0.32 2.63 -9.74
N PRO A 85 -0.27 1.29 -9.59
CA PRO A 85 0.73 0.60 -8.78
C PRO A 85 2.16 0.87 -9.25
N MET A 86 2.35 1.09 -10.56
CA MET A 86 3.65 1.37 -11.16
C MET A 86 4.29 2.65 -10.63
N HIS A 87 3.50 3.68 -10.31
CA HIS A 87 4.07 4.94 -9.81
C HIS A 87 4.70 4.79 -8.42
N LEU A 88 4.13 3.98 -7.54
CA LEU A 88 4.70 3.76 -6.21
C LEU A 88 5.85 2.76 -6.27
N PHE A 89 5.59 1.54 -6.70
CA PHE A 89 6.58 0.47 -6.65
C PHE A 89 7.67 0.65 -7.70
N GLY A 90 7.34 1.21 -8.86
CA GLY A 90 8.34 1.55 -9.89
C GLY A 90 9.27 2.67 -9.45
N SER A 91 8.76 3.74 -8.82
CA SER A 91 9.63 4.83 -8.34
C SER A 91 10.55 4.37 -7.20
N LEU A 92 10.00 3.66 -6.20
CA LEU A 92 10.79 3.07 -5.11
C LEU A 92 11.79 2.03 -5.64
N GLY A 93 11.37 1.22 -6.61
CA GLY A 93 12.22 0.21 -7.26
C GLY A 93 13.41 0.83 -7.99
N ILE A 94 13.16 1.87 -8.80
CA ILE A 94 14.23 2.60 -9.50
C ILE A 94 15.18 3.26 -8.49
N LEU A 95 14.66 3.91 -7.45
CA LEU A 95 15.49 4.54 -6.43
C LEU A 95 16.38 3.52 -5.71
N ALA A 96 15.81 2.40 -5.23
CA ALA A 96 16.55 1.35 -4.56
C ALA A 96 17.59 0.69 -5.49
N PHE A 97 17.25 0.52 -6.77
CA PHE A 97 18.16 0.00 -7.78
C PHE A 97 19.34 0.95 -8.03
N LEU A 98 19.09 2.26 -8.18
CA LEU A 98 20.14 3.26 -8.36
C LEU A 98 21.05 3.36 -7.14
N VAL A 99 20.51 3.28 -5.92
CA VAL A 99 21.31 3.24 -4.69
C VAL A 99 22.19 1.99 -4.67
N GLY A 100 21.65 0.82 -5.02
CA GLY A 100 22.43 -0.42 -5.12
C GLY A 100 23.53 -0.33 -6.18
N LEU A 101 23.19 0.17 -7.37
CA LEU A 101 24.10 0.30 -8.50
C LEU A 101 25.23 1.29 -8.23
N THR A 102 24.92 2.44 -7.64
CA THR A 102 25.94 3.45 -7.27
C THR A 102 26.86 2.92 -6.17
N THR A 103 26.32 2.22 -5.17
CA THR A 103 27.13 1.60 -4.10
C THR A 103 28.10 0.57 -4.66
N VAL A 104 27.61 -0.37 -5.48
CA VAL A 104 28.47 -1.41 -6.08
C VAL A 104 29.46 -0.79 -7.09
N GLY A 105 29.00 0.14 -7.92
CA GLY A 105 29.85 0.85 -8.88
C GLY A 105 30.97 1.64 -8.20
N TRP A 106 30.69 2.29 -7.07
CA TRP A 106 31.68 2.98 -6.26
C TRP A 106 32.74 2.02 -5.71
N LEU A 107 32.34 0.86 -5.19
CA LEU A 107 33.28 -0.15 -4.67
C LEU A 107 34.18 -0.72 -5.77
N ILE A 108 33.63 -0.94 -6.96
CA ILE A 108 34.41 -1.37 -8.13
C ILE A 108 35.40 -0.28 -8.56
N TYR A 109 34.94 0.97 -8.61
CA TYR A 109 35.79 2.12 -8.94
C TYR A 109 36.95 2.27 -7.95
N ASP A 110 36.68 2.21 -6.65
CA ASP A 110 37.69 2.28 -5.59
C ASP A 110 38.74 1.16 -5.74
N LYS A 111 38.30 -0.07 -6.04
CA LYS A 111 39.21 -1.19 -6.32
C LYS A 111 40.12 -0.91 -7.53
N LEU A 112 39.55 -0.43 -8.64
CA LEU A 112 40.32 -0.15 -9.85
C LEU A 112 41.31 1.01 -9.65
N HIS A 113 40.89 2.04 -8.93
CA HIS A 113 41.72 3.20 -8.59
C HIS A 113 42.91 2.81 -7.70
N GLN A 114 42.69 1.96 -6.69
CA GLN A 114 43.77 1.45 -5.84
C GLN A 114 44.75 0.57 -6.61
N LEU A 115 44.25 -0.29 -7.50
CA LEU A 115 45.09 -1.14 -8.34
C LEU A 115 45.98 -0.30 -9.28
N ALA A 116 45.42 0.76 -9.86
CA ALA A 116 46.15 1.65 -10.76
C ALA A 116 47.25 2.47 -10.05
N LEU A 117 47.01 2.92 -8.81
CA LEU A 117 47.97 3.76 -8.07
C LEU A 117 49.02 2.97 -7.29
N TYR A 118 48.63 1.85 -6.67
CA TYR A 118 49.47 1.15 -5.69
C TYR A 118 49.87 -0.27 -6.12
N GLY A 119 49.40 -0.75 -7.28
CA GLY A 119 49.67 -2.11 -7.78
C GLY A 119 49.14 -3.24 -6.91
N SER A 120 48.42 -2.93 -5.82
CA SER A 120 47.88 -3.88 -4.86
C SER A 120 46.56 -3.37 -4.29
N VAL A 121 45.64 -4.29 -4.00
CA VAL A 121 44.30 -3.98 -3.51
C VAL A 121 44.29 -4.16 -1.99
N ARG A 122 43.86 -3.15 -1.23
CA ARG A 122 43.83 -3.23 0.25
C ARG A 122 42.77 -4.18 0.77
N ARG A 123 41.58 -4.19 0.16
CA ARG A 123 40.45 -5.06 0.52
C ARG A 123 39.67 -5.44 -0.72
N GLU A 124 39.38 -6.73 -0.86
CA GLU A 124 38.56 -7.21 -1.96
C GLU A 124 37.11 -6.76 -1.82
N VAL A 125 36.43 -6.53 -2.95
CA VAL A 125 35.05 -6.03 -2.98
C VAL A 125 34.09 -6.93 -2.21
N TYR A 126 34.25 -8.26 -2.32
CA TYR A 126 33.40 -9.23 -1.63
C TYR A 126 33.63 -9.28 -0.11
N GLN A 127 34.75 -8.76 0.40
CA GLN A 127 35.02 -8.73 1.84
C GLN A 127 34.36 -7.52 2.53
N GLN A 128 33.70 -6.65 1.77
CA GLN A 128 33.08 -5.45 2.28
C GLN A 128 31.57 -5.66 2.49
N PRO A 129 31.03 -5.46 3.71
CA PRO A 129 29.59 -5.56 3.97
C PRO A 129 28.73 -4.68 3.06
N LEU A 130 29.27 -3.51 2.66
CA LEU A 130 28.61 -2.57 1.74
C LEU A 130 28.32 -3.19 0.37
N PHE A 131 29.13 -4.14 -0.10
CA PHE A 131 28.88 -4.83 -1.36
C PHE A 131 27.59 -5.65 -1.30
N TYR A 132 27.38 -6.39 -0.21
CA TYR A 132 26.17 -7.19 -0.02
C TYR A 132 24.93 -6.32 0.20
N LEU A 133 25.06 -5.18 0.90
CA LEU A 133 23.98 -4.22 1.06
C LEU A 133 23.60 -3.57 -0.28
N GLY A 134 24.59 -3.18 -1.08
CA GLY A 134 24.37 -2.65 -2.43
C GLY A 134 23.70 -3.66 -3.36
N LEU A 135 24.17 -4.92 -3.34
CA LEU A 135 23.58 -6.01 -4.10
C LEU A 135 22.13 -6.30 -3.66
N ALA A 136 21.87 -6.38 -2.36
CA ALA A 136 20.54 -6.58 -1.81
C ALA A 136 19.58 -5.43 -2.20
N SER A 137 20.04 -4.17 -2.10
CA SER A 137 19.27 -2.99 -2.53
C SER A 137 18.92 -3.07 -4.02
N ALA A 138 19.86 -3.48 -4.88
CA ALA A 138 19.62 -3.64 -6.30
C ALA A 138 18.57 -4.73 -6.58
N LEU A 139 18.68 -5.89 -5.92
CA LEU A 139 17.73 -6.99 -6.04
C LEU A 139 16.32 -6.59 -5.58
N ILE A 140 16.21 -5.94 -4.43
CA ILE A 140 14.94 -5.41 -3.92
C ILE A 140 14.36 -4.38 -4.90
N GLY A 141 15.21 -3.51 -5.46
CA GLY A 141 14.81 -2.53 -6.47
C GLY A 141 14.16 -3.16 -7.70
N VAL A 142 14.77 -4.21 -8.24
CA VAL A 142 14.21 -4.97 -9.37
C VAL A 142 12.90 -5.66 -8.99
N GLN A 143 12.83 -6.29 -7.80
CA GLN A 143 11.62 -6.96 -7.33
C GLN A 143 10.44 -5.98 -7.17
N LEU A 144 10.70 -4.79 -6.61
CA LEU A 144 9.68 -3.75 -6.48
C LEU A 144 9.22 -3.26 -7.87
N PHE A 145 10.14 -3.02 -8.79
CA PHE A 145 9.78 -2.61 -10.15
C PHE A 145 8.90 -3.66 -10.84
N LEU A 146 9.27 -4.95 -10.75
CA LEU A 146 8.47 -6.06 -11.29
C LEU A 146 7.09 -6.15 -10.63
N ALA A 147 7.01 -6.00 -9.31
CA ALA A 147 5.72 -6.00 -8.60
C ALA A 147 4.80 -4.86 -9.06
N GLY A 148 5.35 -3.66 -9.26
CA GLY A 148 4.63 -2.52 -9.83
C GLY A 148 4.13 -2.78 -11.24
N PHE A 149 4.99 -3.34 -12.09
CA PHE A 149 4.67 -3.65 -13.48
C PHE A 149 3.59 -4.74 -13.60
N LEU A 150 3.71 -5.82 -12.82
CA LEU A 150 2.69 -6.87 -12.75
C LEU A 150 1.36 -6.31 -12.25
N GLY A 151 1.39 -5.46 -11.21
CA GLY A 151 0.18 -4.80 -10.72
C GLY A 151 -0.53 -3.98 -11.80
N GLU A 152 0.23 -3.25 -12.61
CA GLU A 152 -0.31 -2.46 -13.73
C GLU A 152 -0.92 -3.36 -14.82
N LEU A 153 -0.27 -4.49 -15.13
CA LEU A 153 -0.79 -5.48 -16.09
C LEU A 153 -2.11 -6.10 -15.62
N PHE A 154 -2.20 -6.51 -14.34
CA PHE A 154 -3.42 -7.08 -13.77
C PHE A 154 -4.60 -6.10 -13.80
N LEU A 155 -4.35 -4.81 -13.56
CA LEU A 155 -5.39 -3.78 -13.64
C LEU A 155 -5.90 -3.60 -15.07
N ARG A 156 -5.02 -3.68 -16.06
CA ARG A 156 -5.40 -3.54 -17.48
C ARG A 156 -6.12 -4.76 -18.03
N GLN A 157 -5.88 -5.94 -17.46
CA GLN A 157 -6.51 -7.20 -17.90
C GLN A 157 -7.99 -7.30 -17.53
N ASN A 158 -8.49 -6.47 -16.60
CA ASN A 158 -9.87 -6.54 -16.11
C ASN A 158 -10.66 -5.23 -16.36
N PRO A 159 -10.95 -4.88 -17.62
CA PRO A 159 -11.60 -3.61 -17.97
C PRO A 159 -13.06 -3.45 -17.48
N HIS A 160 -13.68 -4.47 -16.86
CA HIS A 160 -15.11 -4.47 -16.50
C HIS A 160 -15.48 -3.78 -15.16
N LYS A 161 -14.57 -3.07 -14.47
CA LYS A 161 -14.86 -2.46 -13.15
C LYS A 161 -14.69 -0.94 -13.03
N HIS A 162 -14.71 -0.21 -14.14
CA HIS A 162 -14.62 1.25 -14.11
C HIS A 162 -15.83 1.94 -14.74
N THR A 163 -16.97 1.86 -14.05
CA THR A 163 -17.99 2.90 -14.13
C THR A 163 -18.12 3.56 -12.77
N TYR A 164 -17.12 4.35 -12.39
CA TYR A 164 -17.39 5.39 -11.39
C TYR A 164 -18.19 6.46 -12.13
N THR A 165 -19.51 6.44 -11.97
CA THR A 165 -20.31 7.63 -12.25
C THR A 165 -19.87 8.67 -11.22
N ILE A 166 -18.87 9.47 -11.57
CA ILE A 166 -18.63 10.75 -10.90
C ILE A 166 -19.91 11.53 -11.18
N LEU A 167 -20.84 11.53 -10.22
CA LEU A 167 -21.94 12.48 -10.23
C LEU A 167 -21.28 13.85 -10.07
N SER A 168 -21.06 14.52 -11.19
CA SER A 168 -20.57 15.89 -11.29
C SER A 168 -21.60 16.91 -10.79
N GLU A 169 -22.59 16.49 -10.02
CA GLU A 169 -23.65 17.35 -9.51
C GLU A 169 -23.98 16.91 -8.08
N LEU A 170 -23.50 17.69 -7.09
CA LEU A 170 -24.20 18.06 -5.85
C LEU A 170 -23.39 19.05 -5.02
#